data_AF-A0A821RPD9-F1
#
_entry.id   AF-A0A821RPD9-F1
#
_cell.length_a   1.000
_cell.length_b   1.000
_cell.length_c   1.000
_cell.angle_alpha   90.00
_cell.angle_beta   90.00
_cell.angle_gamma   90.00
#
_symmetry.space_group_name_H-M   'P 1'
#
loop_
_entity.id
_entity.type
_entity.pdbx_description
1 polymer ?
#
loop_
_entity_poly.entity_id
_entity_poly.type
_entity_poly.pdbx_seq_one_letter_code
_entity_poly.pdbx_strand_id
1 'polypeptide(L)'
;MEIFEHVLYHNKRLESITDPVQRLDIILKSLFETIFIRVSRGMLHRDRITLAVQLTRIYLKNIIGYVNIFNFKINFLFSNSNHMTFENEFFEMAQALEENSEMLHIQNKLSDPQKRALSHLTTNISSFKNLERHIASNSDAFDKWLNSTEITTQVPVVWENSNNNMNAIATAVYSMLLTRAVRPDRLIIAAKSFVESVFGCEFVQKADALLNLEQIINEEIQGLTPILLCSVPGHDASNRVEELAINLNKNLTAIAI
;
A
#
# COMPACT_ATOMS: atom_id res chain seq x y z
N MET A 1 -13.74 8.58 -18.75
CA MET A 1 -14.76 9.64 -18.61
C MET A 1 -15.86 9.20 -17.65
N GLU A 2 -16.43 8.01 -17.82
CA GLU A 2 -17.53 7.49 -16.98
C GLU A 2 -17.27 7.48 -15.46
N ILE A 3 -16.05 7.14 -15.00
CA ILE A 3 -15.74 7.17 -13.55
C ILE A 3 -15.85 8.61 -13.00
N PHE A 4 -15.40 9.61 -13.77
CA PHE A 4 -15.46 11.01 -13.34
C PHE A 4 -16.91 11.51 -13.32
N GLU A 5 -17.71 11.19 -14.34
CA GLU A 5 -19.13 11.55 -14.37
C GLU A 5 -19.91 10.90 -13.22
N HIS A 6 -19.64 9.63 -12.93
CA HIS A 6 -20.24 8.93 -11.80
C HIS A 6 -19.91 9.62 -10.47
N VAL A 7 -18.64 9.96 -10.23
CA VAL A 7 -18.21 10.61 -8.97
C VAL A 7 -18.75 12.03 -8.83
N LEU A 8 -18.93 12.76 -9.94
CA LEU A 8 -19.43 14.13 -9.92
C LEU A 8 -20.96 14.21 -9.75
N TYR A 9 -21.72 13.31 -10.38
CA TYR A 9 -23.17 13.40 -10.42
C TYR A 9 -23.90 12.41 -9.50
N HIS A 10 -23.31 11.26 -9.16
CA HIS A 10 -23.97 10.18 -8.41
C HIS A 10 -23.45 10.02 -6.98
N ASN A 11 -22.62 10.94 -6.50
CA ASN A 11 -22.01 10.86 -5.17
C ASN A 11 -22.90 11.47 -4.09
N LYS A 12 -23.59 10.59 -3.33
CA LYS A 12 -24.45 10.95 -2.20
C LYS A 12 -23.75 11.78 -1.11
N ARG A 13 -22.41 11.72 -1.02
CA ARG A 13 -21.62 12.51 -0.04
C ARG A 13 -21.50 14.00 -0.41
N LEU A 14 -21.95 14.41 -1.60
CA LEU A 14 -21.85 15.79 -2.08
C LEU A 14 -23.14 16.59 -1.93
N GLU A 15 -24.28 15.94 -1.62
CA GLU A 15 -25.61 16.57 -1.60
C GLU A 15 -25.75 17.68 -0.55
N SER A 16 -24.97 17.61 0.54
CA SER A 16 -25.09 18.55 1.68
C SER A 16 -23.95 19.58 1.77
N ILE A 17 -23.03 19.65 0.81
CA ILE A 17 -21.77 20.42 0.95
C ILE A 17 -21.71 21.57 -0.05
N THR A 18 -21.69 22.79 0.49
CA THR A 18 -21.65 24.04 -0.28
C THR A 18 -20.23 24.61 -0.43
N ASP A 19 -19.31 24.32 0.49
CA ASP A 19 -17.93 24.84 0.45
C ASP A 19 -17.11 24.18 -0.69
N PRO A 20 -16.60 24.95 -1.67
CA PRO A 20 -15.84 24.40 -2.80
C PRO A 20 -14.57 23.65 -2.39
N VAL A 21 -13.87 24.06 -1.30
CA VAL A 21 -12.61 23.44 -0.90
C VAL A 21 -12.84 22.06 -0.29
N GLN A 22 -13.78 21.96 0.65
CA GLN A 22 -14.19 20.68 1.22
C GLN A 22 -14.78 19.74 0.16
N ARG A 23 -15.56 20.30 -0.78
CA ARG A 23 -16.15 19.51 -1.87
C ARG A 23 -15.09 18.88 -2.76
N LEU A 24 -14.00 19.60 -3.06
CA LEU A 24 -12.89 19.09 -3.85
C LEU A 24 -12.16 17.92 -3.16
N ASP A 25 -11.88 18.01 -1.86
CA ASP A 25 -11.22 16.91 -1.13
C ASP A 25 -12.07 15.63 -1.11
N ILE A 26 -13.39 15.79 -0.94
CA ILE A 26 -14.33 14.66 -0.97
C ILE A 26 -14.42 14.06 -2.37
N ILE A 27 -14.51 14.89 -3.42
CA ILE A 27 -14.50 14.40 -4.81
C ILE A 27 -13.22 13.60 -5.08
N LEU A 28 -12.05 14.12 -4.66
CA LEU A 28 -10.78 13.42 -4.85
C LEU A 28 -10.76 12.08 -4.11
N LYS A 29 -11.13 12.04 -2.82
CA LYS A 29 -11.18 10.79 -2.05
C LYS A 29 -12.15 9.78 -2.67
N SER A 30 -13.37 10.21 -3.01
CA SER A 30 -14.36 9.35 -3.67
C SER A 30 -13.90 8.87 -5.05
N LEU A 31 -13.13 9.66 -5.79
CA LEU A 31 -12.55 9.26 -7.07
C LEU A 31 -11.57 8.11 -6.88
N PHE A 32 -10.60 8.23 -5.97
CA PHE A 32 -9.62 7.17 -5.70
C PHE A 32 -10.30 5.89 -5.17
N GLU A 33 -11.32 6.04 -4.32
CA GLU A 33 -12.14 4.93 -3.83
C GLU A 33 -12.88 4.20 -4.97
N THR A 34 -13.55 4.95 -5.85
CA THR A 34 -14.28 4.39 -6.99
C THR A 34 -13.34 3.70 -7.99
N ILE A 35 -12.19 4.31 -8.28
CA ILE A 35 -11.16 3.71 -9.14
C ILE A 35 -10.67 2.40 -8.53
N PHE A 36 -10.34 2.39 -7.24
CA PHE A 36 -9.85 1.20 -6.57
C PHE A 36 -10.88 0.06 -6.62
N ILE A 37 -12.12 0.33 -6.25
CA ILE A 37 -13.19 -0.68 -6.27
C ILE A 37 -13.39 -1.23 -7.69
N ARG A 38 -13.57 -0.36 -8.70
CA ARG A 38 -13.84 -0.82 -10.07
C ARG A 38 -12.69 -1.62 -10.67
N VAL A 39 -11.45 -1.19 -10.47
CA VAL A 39 -10.28 -1.91 -10.98
C VAL A 39 -10.06 -3.21 -10.20
N SER A 40 -10.27 -3.21 -8.88
CA SER A 40 -10.07 -4.40 -8.04
C SER A 40 -11.00 -5.58 -8.36
N ARG A 41 -12.16 -5.32 -8.99
CA ARG A 41 -13.10 -6.36 -9.45
C ARG A 41 -12.49 -7.29 -10.51
N GLY A 42 -11.62 -6.76 -11.36
CA GLY A 42 -10.90 -7.51 -12.39
C GLY A 42 -9.52 -8.00 -11.96
N MET A 43 -9.12 -7.77 -10.71
CA MET A 43 -7.78 -8.09 -10.22
C MET A 43 -7.78 -9.27 -9.25
N LEU A 44 -6.71 -10.06 -9.31
CA LEU A 44 -6.41 -11.06 -8.30
C LEU A 44 -6.19 -10.41 -6.93
N HIS A 45 -6.62 -11.08 -5.86
CA HIS A 45 -6.53 -10.56 -4.50
C HIS A 45 -5.11 -10.13 -4.11
N ARG A 46 -4.09 -10.91 -4.52
CA ARG A 46 -2.67 -10.62 -4.27
C ARG A 46 -2.18 -9.29 -4.85
N ASP A 47 -2.80 -8.82 -5.94
CA ASP A 47 -2.35 -7.62 -6.66
C ASP A 47 -3.08 -6.35 -6.20
N ARG A 48 -4.18 -6.50 -5.46
CA ARG A 48 -5.01 -5.38 -4.97
C ARG A 48 -4.21 -4.43 -4.09
N ILE A 49 -3.38 -4.95 -3.18
CA ILE A 49 -2.58 -4.12 -2.28
C ILE A 49 -1.56 -3.28 -3.05
N THR A 50 -0.96 -3.83 -4.11
CA THR A 50 -0.01 -3.11 -4.96
C THR A 50 -0.71 -1.93 -5.63
N LEU A 51 -1.90 -2.13 -6.20
CA LEU A 51 -2.71 -1.04 -6.76
C LEU A 51 -3.02 0.02 -5.70
N ALA A 52 -3.47 -0.40 -4.51
CA ALA A 52 -3.80 0.52 -3.42
C ALA A 52 -2.61 1.40 -3.01
N VAL A 53 -1.41 0.83 -2.92
CA VAL A 53 -0.18 1.58 -2.64
C VAL A 53 0.15 2.57 -3.77
N GLN A 54 -0.04 2.19 -5.04
CA GLN A 54 0.18 3.12 -6.16
C GLN A 54 -0.83 4.27 -6.16
N LEU A 55 -2.10 4.00 -5.89
CA LEU A 55 -3.12 5.05 -5.75
C LEU A 55 -2.81 5.99 -4.58
N THR A 56 -2.36 5.43 -3.46
CA THR A 56 -1.93 6.21 -2.29
C THR A 56 -0.76 7.11 -2.63
N ARG A 57 0.24 6.59 -3.35
CA ARG A 57 1.38 7.37 -3.85
C ARG A 57 0.94 8.54 -4.73
N ILE A 58 0.02 8.30 -5.67
CA ILE A 58 -0.49 9.34 -6.57
C ILE A 58 -1.26 10.41 -5.79
N TYR A 59 -2.12 10.00 -4.84
CA TYR A 59 -2.87 10.91 -3.99
C TYR A 59 -1.93 11.81 -3.16
N LEU A 60 -0.91 11.23 -2.52
CA LEU A 60 0.04 11.99 -1.70
C LEU A 60 0.94 12.92 -2.54
N LYS A 61 1.24 12.58 -3.79
CA LYS A 61 1.96 13.49 -4.71
C LYS A 61 1.17 14.77 -4.99
N ASN A 62 -0.16 14.71 -4.92
CA ASN A 62 -1.02 15.87 -5.13
C ASN A 62 -1.09 16.79 -3.90
N ILE A 63 -0.65 16.32 -2.73
CA ILE A 63 -0.67 17.09 -1.48
C ILE A 63 0.70 17.75 -1.28
N ILE A 64 0.74 19.09 -1.37
CA ILE A 64 1.93 19.95 -1.38
C ILE A 64 2.90 19.66 -0.21
N GLY A 65 2.40 19.21 0.95
CA GLY A 65 3.23 18.90 2.13
C GLY A 65 4.01 17.58 2.08
N TYR A 66 3.64 16.64 1.21
CA TYR A 66 4.22 15.28 1.20
C TYR A 66 5.17 15.03 0.02
N VAL A 67 5.18 15.91 -0.98
CA VAL A 67 5.88 15.70 -2.26
C VAL A 67 7.37 15.35 -2.09
N ASN A 68 8.12 16.07 -1.27
CA ASN A 68 9.57 15.87 -1.18
C ASN A 68 9.96 14.69 -0.28
N ILE A 69 9.27 14.54 0.85
CA ILE A 69 9.56 13.50 1.84
C ILE A 69 9.14 12.13 1.31
N PHE A 70 8.02 12.06 0.58
CA PHE A 70 7.45 10.80 0.12
C PHE A 70 8.06 10.32 -1.20
N ASN A 71 8.37 11.21 -2.15
CA ASN A 71 8.95 10.77 -3.42
C ASN A 71 10.29 10.06 -3.22
N PHE A 72 11.17 10.61 -2.37
CA PHE A 72 12.46 9.97 -2.11
C PHE A 72 12.31 8.63 -1.37
N LYS A 73 11.51 8.59 -0.29
CA LYS A 73 11.31 7.38 0.55
C LYS A 73 10.54 6.26 -0.14
N ILE A 74 9.54 6.59 -0.95
CA ILE A 74 8.78 5.61 -1.73
C ILE A 74 9.56 5.15 -2.94
N ASN A 75 10.34 6.02 -3.61
CA ASN A 75 11.26 5.55 -4.65
C ASN A 75 12.27 4.56 -4.06
N PHE A 76 12.82 4.85 -2.88
CA PHE A 76 13.68 3.91 -2.18
C PHE A 76 12.98 2.57 -1.90
N LEU A 77 11.69 2.58 -1.53
CA LEU A 77 10.87 1.35 -1.33
C LEU A 77 10.73 0.51 -2.61
N PHE A 78 10.68 1.15 -3.79
CA PHE A 78 10.51 0.45 -5.07
C PHE A 78 11.81 0.21 -5.83
N SER A 79 12.89 0.93 -5.49
CA SER A 79 14.23 0.66 -5.99
C SER A 79 14.67 -0.70 -5.46
N ASN A 80 15.00 -1.59 -6.39
CA ASN A 80 15.64 -2.87 -6.07
C ASN A 80 16.92 -2.59 -5.30
N SER A 81 17.11 -3.26 -4.16
CA SER A 81 18.41 -3.41 -3.49
C SER A 81 19.47 -4.04 -4.40
N ASN A 82 19.06 -4.58 -5.55
CA ASN A 82 19.87 -5.31 -6.50
C ASN A 82 20.40 -4.46 -7.66
N HIS A 83 20.11 -3.14 -7.69
CA HIS A 83 20.82 -2.23 -8.60
C HIS A 83 22.09 -1.66 -7.93
N MET A 84 22.82 -2.51 -7.19
CA MET A 84 24.23 -2.27 -6.87
C MET A 84 25.08 -2.76 -8.06
N THR A 85 24.97 -2.12 -9.21
CA THR A 85 25.94 -2.28 -10.31
C THR A 85 27.19 -1.41 -10.11
N PHE A 86 27.43 -0.95 -8.89
CA PHE A 86 28.69 -0.32 -8.46
C PHE A 86 29.37 -1.20 -7.40
N GLU A 87 29.42 -2.50 -7.66
CA GLU A 87 30.03 -3.51 -6.78
C GLU A 87 31.55 -3.39 -6.60
N ASN A 88 32.23 -2.43 -7.23
CA ASN A 88 33.69 -2.36 -7.19
C ASN A 88 34.28 -1.16 -6.42
N GLU A 89 33.49 -0.16 -6.02
CA GLU A 89 34.01 0.99 -5.24
C GLU A 89 33.54 1.01 -3.78
N PHE A 90 32.50 0.24 -3.43
CA PHE A 90 31.97 0.19 -2.06
C PHE A 90 32.68 -0.84 -1.17
N PHE A 91 33.37 -1.81 -1.76
CA PHE A 91 34.09 -2.87 -1.04
C PHE A 91 35.36 -2.33 -0.33
N GLU A 92 36.03 -1.32 -0.89
CA GLU A 92 37.20 -0.68 -0.25
C GLU A 92 36.81 0.29 0.87
N MET A 93 35.63 0.91 0.82
CA MET A 93 35.17 1.82 1.89
C MET A 93 34.61 1.06 3.11
N ALA A 94 34.10 -0.16 2.90
CA ALA A 94 33.57 -1.00 3.98
C ALA A 94 34.65 -1.49 4.96
N GLN A 95 35.90 -1.66 4.51
CA GLN A 95 37.02 -2.03 5.37
C GLN A 95 37.55 -0.87 6.22
N ALA A 96 37.33 0.38 5.82
CA ALA A 96 37.81 1.55 6.56
C ALA A 96 36.91 1.95 7.75
N LEU A 97 35.73 1.33 7.90
CA LEU A 97 34.75 1.69 8.94
C LEU A 97 34.63 0.65 10.07
N GLU A 98 35.47 -0.38 10.09
CA GLU A 98 35.48 -1.42 11.14
C GLU A 98 35.99 -0.94 12.51
N GLU A 99 36.44 0.32 12.65
CA GLU A 99 37.01 0.82 13.92
C GLU A 99 36.04 1.55 14.87
N ASN A 100 34.74 1.68 14.56
CA ASN A 100 33.79 2.36 15.46
C ASN A 100 32.96 1.39 16.33
N SER A 101 33.35 1.35 17.60
CA SER A 101 33.01 0.41 18.65
C SER A 101 31.60 0.55 19.27
N GLU A 102 30.55 0.72 18.44
CA GLU A 102 29.13 0.55 18.85
C GLU A 102 28.38 -0.53 18.03
N MET A 103 29.05 -1.08 17.02
CA MET A 103 28.51 -2.04 16.03
C MET A 103 28.12 -3.43 16.59
N LEU A 104 28.63 -3.83 17.75
CA LEU A 104 28.77 -5.26 18.12
C LEU A 104 27.50 -5.95 18.68
N HIS A 105 26.45 -5.23 19.12
CA HIS A 105 25.30 -5.88 19.76
C HIS A 105 24.14 -6.22 18.81
N ILE A 106 23.97 -5.46 17.73
CA ILE A 106 22.95 -5.69 16.71
C ILE A 106 23.45 -6.74 15.68
N GLN A 107 24.77 -6.84 15.50
CA GLN A 107 25.41 -7.71 14.51
C GLN A 107 25.21 -9.21 14.74
N ASN A 108 24.97 -9.67 15.98
CA ASN A 108 24.85 -11.10 16.27
C ASN A 108 23.43 -11.67 16.06
N LYS A 109 22.41 -10.83 15.86
CA LYS A 109 21.00 -11.27 15.76
C LYS A 109 20.37 -11.16 14.37
N LEU A 110 20.91 -10.31 13.50
CA LEU A 110 20.38 -10.08 12.16
C LEU A 110 21.16 -10.87 11.10
N SER A 111 20.46 -11.30 10.07
CA SER A 111 21.07 -11.91 8.87
C SER A 111 21.83 -10.85 8.05
N ASP A 112 22.90 -11.25 7.37
CA ASP A 112 23.68 -10.37 6.49
C ASP A 112 22.86 -9.55 5.47
N PRO A 113 21.83 -10.09 4.79
CA PRO A 113 20.91 -9.27 3.98
C PRO A 113 20.17 -8.20 4.78
N GLN A 114 19.74 -8.48 6.01
CA GLN A 114 19.06 -7.50 6.85
C GLN A 114 20.01 -6.38 7.29
N LYS A 115 21.27 -6.72 7.62
CA LYS A 115 22.31 -5.74 7.94
C LYS A 115 22.58 -4.79 6.78
N ARG A 116 22.71 -5.32 5.54
CA ARG A 116 22.88 -4.50 4.33
C ARG A 116 21.67 -3.60 4.07
N ALA A 117 20.46 -4.12 4.29
CA ALA A 117 19.24 -3.33 4.12
C ALA A 117 19.15 -2.19 5.14
N LEU A 118 19.58 -2.44 6.39
CA LEU A 118 19.64 -1.43 7.45
C LEU A 118 20.71 -0.37 7.18
N SER A 119 21.92 -0.76 6.77
CA SER A 119 22.98 0.20 6.41
C SER A 119 22.59 1.07 5.21
N HIS A 120 21.86 0.49 4.25
CA HIS A 120 21.30 1.24 3.14
C HIS A 120 20.20 2.21 3.59
N LEU A 121 19.38 1.85 4.59
CA LEU A 121 18.38 2.76 5.19
C LEU A 121 19.03 3.94 5.93
N THR A 122 20.05 3.68 6.75
CA THR A 122 20.73 4.73 7.53
C THR A 122 21.49 5.72 6.64
N THR A 123 22.08 5.23 5.55
CA THR A 123 22.82 6.07 4.59
C THR A 123 21.88 6.99 3.79
N ASN A 124 20.75 6.47 3.33
CA ASN A 124 19.86 7.20 2.42
C ASN A 124 18.84 8.08 3.15
N ILE A 125 18.43 7.73 4.37
CA ILE A 125 17.35 8.43 5.07
C ILE A 125 17.88 9.07 6.35
N SER A 126 17.86 10.40 6.38
CA SER A 126 18.34 11.18 7.52
C SER A 126 17.64 10.86 8.84
N SER A 127 16.35 10.49 8.82
CA SER A 127 15.58 10.10 10.00
C SER A 127 16.03 8.78 10.66
N PHE A 128 16.84 7.98 9.96
CA PHE A 128 17.36 6.70 10.45
C PHE A 128 18.85 6.78 10.84
N LYS A 129 19.46 7.97 10.90
CA LYS A 129 20.89 8.11 11.26
C LYS A 129 21.23 7.59 12.66
N ASN A 130 20.32 7.74 13.62
CA ASN A 130 20.48 7.25 14.99
C ASN A 130 19.70 5.95 15.25
N LEU A 131 19.37 5.20 14.19
CA LEU A 131 18.63 3.93 14.28
C LEU A 131 19.29 2.96 15.28
N GLU A 132 20.61 2.82 15.23
CA GLU A 132 21.35 1.88 16.07
C GLU A 132 21.22 2.20 17.57
N ARG A 133 21.26 3.50 17.92
CA ARG A 133 21.05 3.96 19.30
C ARG A 133 19.61 3.75 19.78
N HIS A 134 18.64 3.95 18.89
CA HIS A 134 17.23 3.70 19.20
C HIS A 134 16.90 2.22 19.33
N ILE A 135 17.53 1.36 18.52
CA ILE A 135 17.44 -0.10 18.68
C ILE A 135 18.07 -0.52 20.00
N ALA A 136 19.24 0.02 20.36
CA ALA A 136 19.88 -0.28 21.64
C ALA A 136 19.01 0.15 22.85
N SER A 137 18.35 1.30 22.75
CA SER A 137 17.45 1.83 23.80
C SER A 137 16.15 1.02 23.93
N ASN A 138 15.62 0.50 22.81
CA ASN A 138 14.37 -0.24 22.75
C ASN A 138 14.59 -1.73 22.38
N SER A 139 15.69 -2.33 22.85
CA SER A 139 16.09 -3.68 22.43
C SER A 139 15.04 -4.74 22.73
N ASP A 140 14.40 -4.71 23.91
CA ASP A 140 13.39 -5.72 24.29
C ASP A 140 12.14 -5.66 23.40
N ALA A 141 11.66 -4.45 23.09
CA ALA A 141 10.52 -4.26 22.20
C ALA A 141 10.85 -4.66 20.75
N PHE A 142 12.07 -4.37 20.29
CA PHE A 142 12.55 -4.76 18.97
C PHE A 142 12.75 -6.27 18.86
N ASP A 143 13.32 -6.91 19.89
CA ASP A 143 13.52 -8.36 19.94
C ASP A 143 12.19 -9.11 19.97
N LYS A 144 11.20 -8.62 20.74
CA LYS A 144 9.83 -9.15 20.74
C LYS A 144 9.19 -8.99 19.36
N TRP A 145 9.32 -7.83 18.73
CA TRP A 145 8.79 -7.59 17.39
C TRP A 145 9.51 -8.39 16.31
N LEU A 146 10.81 -8.65 16.43
CA LEU A 146 11.58 -9.45 15.47
C LEU A 146 11.15 -10.92 15.52
N ASN A 147 10.96 -11.45 16.73
CA ASN A 147 10.63 -12.85 16.97
C ASN A 147 9.12 -13.13 17.05
N SER A 148 8.26 -12.10 17.05
CA SER A 148 6.82 -12.29 17.15
C SER A 148 6.26 -13.03 15.93
N THR A 149 5.50 -14.09 16.21
CA THR A 149 4.68 -14.80 15.23
C THR A 149 3.33 -14.14 15.03
N GLU A 150 2.91 -13.29 15.98
CA GLU A 150 1.66 -12.53 15.90
C GLU A 150 1.72 -11.47 14.79
N ILE A 151 0.56 -11.22 14.16
CA ILE A 151 0.37 -10.14 13.19
C ILE A 151 0.21 -8.83 13.98
N THR A 152 1.25 -8.43 14.72
CA THR A 152 1.20 -7.19 15.49
C THR A 152 1.56 -6.02 14.59
N THR A 153 0.61 -5.11 14.39
CA THR A 153 0.76 -3.85 13.64
C THR A 153 1.70 -2.85 14.34
N GLN A 154 2.04 -3.11 15.60
CA GLN A 154 2.83 -2.20 16.43
C GLN A 154 4.32 -2.36 16.16
N VAL A 155 4.79 -1.69 15.12
CA VAL A 155 6.22 -1.58 14.78
C VAL A 155 6.91 -0.64 15.79
N PRO A 156 8.06 -1.03 16.36
CA PRO A 156 8.79 -0.18 17.29
C PRO A 156 9.25 1.11 16.60
N VAL A 157 9.05 2.24 17.29
CA VAL A 157 9.52 3.55 16.81
C VAL A 157 11.02 3.63 17.06
N VAL A 158 11.78 3.51 15.98
CA VAL A 158 13.26 3.48 15.98
C VAL A 158 13.88 4.63 15.19
N TRP A 159 13.07 5.63 14.82
CA TRP A 159 13.49 6.78 14.03
C TRP A 159 13.31 8.08 14.81
N GLU A 160 14.09 9.09 14.45
CA GLU A 160 13.99 10.40 15.07
C GLU A 160 12.80 11.18 14.51
N ASN A 161 11.97 11.71 15.41
CA ASN A 161 10.85 12.57 15.08
C ASN A 161 11.37 13.98 14.78
N SER A 162 11.96 14.17 13.59
CA SER A 162 12.60 15.45 13.24
C SER A 162 11.63 16.62 13.07
N ASN A 163 10.32 16.46 13.30
CA ASN A 163 9.35 17.56 13.44
C ASN A 163 8.19 17.13 14.36
N ASN A 164 7.83 17.96 15.34
CA ASN A 164 6.83 17.69 16.40
C ASN A 164 5.39 17.39 15.95
N ASN A 165 5.10 17.35 14.63
CA ASN A 165 3.81 16.94 14.09
C ASN A 165 4.02 15.74 13.16
N MET A 166 4.20 14.56 13.74
CA MET A 166 4.25 13.32 12.99
C MET A 166 2.85 13.02 12.44
N ASN A 167 2.59 13.41 11.19
CA ASN A 167 1.36 12.99 10.51
C ASN A 167 1.35 11.45 10.46
N ALA A 168 0.24 10.81 10.81
CA ALA A 168 0.10 9.34 10.88
C ALA A 168 0.65 8.61 9.63
N ILE A 169 0.57 9.28 8.47
CA ILE A 169 1.07 8.84 7.19
C ILE A 169 2.61 8.68 7.18
N ALA A 170 3.35 9.61 7.78
CA ALA A 170 4.81 9.54 7.86
C ALA A 170 5.26 8.35 8.73
N THR A 171 4.62 8.16 9.88
CA THR A 171 4.82 6.98 10.76
C THR A 171 4.59 5.68 10.00
N ALA A 172 3.52 5.61 9.20
CA ALA A 172 3.20 4.43 8.43
C ALA A 172 4.22 4.15 7.29
N VAL A 173 4.81 5.19 6.69
CA VAL A 173 5.90 5.00 5.71
C VAL A 173 7.18 4.50 6.39
N TYR A 174 7.56 5.08 7.53
CA TYR A 174 8.76 4.63 8.25
C TYR A 174 8.61 3.20 8.77
N SER A 175 7.44 2.84 9.30
CA SER A 175 7.16 1.48 9.74
C SER A 175 7.21 0.50 8.57
N MET A 176 6.69 0.87 7.40
CA MET A 176 6.77 0.07 6.18
C MET A 176 8.22 -0.10 5.68
N LEU A 177 9.05 0.94 5.74
CA LEU A 177 10.46 0.87 5.36
C LEU A 177 11.27 -0.03 6.30
N LEU A 178 11.07 0.11 7.61
CA LEU A 178 11.72 -0.76 8.60
C LEU A 178 11.29 -2.22 8.42
N THR A 179 9.98 -2.44 8.23
CA THR A 179 9.42 -3.76 7.96
C THR A 179 10.04 -4.36 6.69
N ARG A 180 10.20 -3.58 5.61
CA ARG A 180 10.87 -4.07 4.40
C ARG A 180 12.31 -4.54 4.66
N ALA A 181 13.08 -3.83 5.47
CA ALA A 181 14.48 -4.14 5.71
C ALA A 181 14.69 -5.33 6.66
N VAL A 182 13.85 -5.44 7.69
CA VAL A 182 14.04 -6.42 8.77
C VAL A 182 13.08 -7.60 8.65
N ARG A 183 11.83 -7.38 8.24
CA ARG A 183 10.74 -8.38 8.19
C ARG A 183 9.94 -8.30 6.88
N PRO A 184 10.53 -8.68 5.73
CA PRO A 184 9.84 -8.61 4.44
C PRO A 184 8.59 -9.50 4.39
N ASP A 185 8.49 -10.52 5.23
CA ASP A 185 7.31 -11.37 5.43
C ASP A 185 6.05 -10.58 5.81
N ARG A 186 6.21 -9.46 6.53
CA ARG A 186 5.09 -8.61 7.00
C ARG A 186 4.87 -7.37 6.15
N LEU A 187 5.54 -7.23 5.01
CA LEU A 187 5.47 -6.03 4.17
C LEU A 187 4.05 -5.71 3.71
N ILE A 188 3.23 -6.73 3.40
CA ILE A 188 1.84 -6.57 2.96
C ILE A 188 0.98 -5.93 4.07
N ILE A 189 1.20 -6.30 5.33
CA ILE A 189 0.47 -5.76 6.49
C ILE A 189 0.86 -4.30 6.73
N ALA A 190 2.16 -3.99 6.63
CA ALA A 190 2.65 -2.62 6.74
C ALA A 190 2.13 -1.74 5.59
N ALA A 191 2.07 -2.29 4.36
CA ALA A 191 1.48 -1.61 3.21
C ALA A 191 -0.01 -1.34 3.40
N LYS A 192 -0.77 -2.30 3.95
CA LYS A 192 -2.19 -2.10 4.29
C LYS A 192 -2.36 -0.97 5.30
N SER A 193 -1.58 -0.99 6.37
CA SER A 193 -1.60 0.07 7.40
C SER A 193 -1.26 1.45 6.82
N PHE A 194 -0.34 1.51 5.86
CA PHE A 194 -0.01 2.74 5.13
C PHE A 194 -1.19 3.25 4.30
N VAL A 195 -1.84 2.39 3.51
CA VAL A 195 -3.04 2.76 2.74
C VAL A 195 -4.17 3.23 3.67
N GLU A 196 -4.38 2.54 4.79
CA GLU A 196 -5.41 2.88 5.77
C GLU A 196 -5.15 4.23 6.46
N SER A 197 -3.88 4.61 6.65
CA SER A 197 -3.53 5.93 7.20
C SER A 197 -3.92 7.10 6.27
N VAL A 198 -4.14 6.84 4.98
CA VAL A 198 -4.47 7.85 3.97
C VAL A 198 -5.95 7.84 3.59
N PHE A 199 -6.50 6.66 3.29
CA PHE A 199 -7.88 6.51 2.81
C PHE A 199 -8.86 5.96 3.86
N GLY A 200 -8.37 5.53 5.03
CA GLY A 200 -9.17 4.94 6.10
C GLY A 200 -9.14 3.40 6.14
N CYS A 201 -9.53 2.84 7.29
CA CYS A 201 -9.45 1.41 7.61
C CYS A 201 -10.28 0.48 6.69
N GLU A 202 -11.32 1.02 6.05
CA GLU A 202 -12.21 0.23 5.19
C GLU A 202 -11.78 0.20 3.72
N PHE A 203 -10.79 1.01 3.32
CA PHE A 203 -10.48 1.21 1.90
C PHE A 203 -10.16 -0.11 1.17
N VAL A 204 -9.28 -0.93 1.75
CA VAL A 204 -8.90 -2.22 1.18
C VAL A 204 -10.06 -3.24 1.30
N GLN A 205 -10.79 -3.19 2.41
CA GLN A 205 -11.89 -4.12 2.70
C GLN A 205 -13.07 -3.95 1.74
N LYS A 206 -13.29 -2.75 1.21
CA LYS A 206 -14.33 -2.47 0.21
C LYS A 206 -14.17 -3.26 -1.07
N ALA A 207 -12.95 -3.67 -1.43
CA ALA A 207 -12.71 -4.56 -2.57
C ALA A 207 -13.07 -6.03 -2.29
N ASP A 208 -13.19 -6.41 -1.01
CA ASP A 208 -13.56 -7.77 -0.60
C ASP A 208 -15.09 -7.95 -0.49
N ALA A 209 -15.86 -6.87 -0.65
CA ALA A 209 -17.31 -6.93 -0.73
C ALA A 209 -17.75 -7.87 -1.87
N LEU A 210 -18.78 -8.67 -1.60
CA LEU A 210 -19.37 -9.57 -2.60
C LEU A 210 -19.77 -8.78 -3.85
N LEU A 211 -19.36 -9.29 -5.00
CA LEU A 211 -19.61 -8.63 -6.28
C LEU A 211 -21.10 -8.73 -6.64
N ASN A 212 -21.81 -7.61 -6.52
CA ASN A 212 -23.21 -7.49 -6.92
C ASN A 212 -23.31 -7.21 -8.43
N LEU A 213 -23.50 -8.25 -9.22
CA LEU A 213 -23.63 -8.14 -10.68
C LEU A 213 -24.86 -7.33 -11.10
N GLU A 214 -25.97 -7.44 -10.37
CA GLU A 214 -27.22 -6.76 -10.70
C GLU A 214 -27.04 -5.23 -10.68
N GLN A 215 -26.47 -4.71 -9.60
CA GLN A 215 -26.21 -3.28 -9.48
C GLN A 215 -25.25 -2.79 -10.58
N ILE A 216 -24.20 -3.56 -10.87
CA ILE A 216 -23.20 -3.19 -11.88
C ILE A 216 -23.85 -3.11 -13.28
N ILE A 217 -24.69 -4.07 -13.65
CA ILE A 217 -25.36 -4.07 -14.96
C ILE A 217 -26.36 -2.93 -15.09
N ASN A 218 -27.11 -2.64 -14.02
CA ASN A 218 -28.16 -1.63 -14.07
C ASN A 218 -27.62 -0.19 -13.97
N GLU A 219 -26.56 0.03 -13.17
CA GLU A 219 -26.09 1.38 -12.82
C GLU A 219 -24.74 1.75 -13.46
N GLU A 220 -23.88 0.77 -13.77
CA GLU A 220 -22.48 1.05 -14.13
C GLU A 220 -22.10 0.71 -15.59
N ILE A 221 -22.83 -0.16 -16.28
CA ILE A 221 -22.44 -0.68 -17.61
C ILE A 221 -23.45 -0.28 -18.69
N GLN A 222 -22.93 0.13 -19.85
CA GLN A 222 -23.73 0.41 -21.04
C GLN A 222 -23.88 -0.84 -21.91
N GLY A 223 -24.98 -0.96 -22.66
CA GLY A 223 -25.26 -2.12 -23.52
C GLY A 223 -24.24 -2.39 -24.63
N LEU A 224 -23.37 -1.42 -24.96
CA LEU A 224 -22.29 -1.55 -25.92
C LEU A 224 -21.01 -2.18 -25.33
N THR A 225 -20.90 -2.27 -24.00
CA THR A 225 -19.71 -2.75 -23.31
C THR A 225 -19.92 -4.18 -22.83
N PRO A 226 -19.26 -5.19 -23.43
CA PRO A 226 -19.42 -6.57 -23.00
C PRO A 226 -18.80 -6.80 -21.62
N ILE A 227 -19.38 -7.75 -20.88
CA ILE A 227 -18.89 -8.16 -19.57
C ILE A 227 -18.07 -9.43 -19.74
N LEU A 228 -16.79 -9.37 -19.39
CA LEU A 228 -15.90 -10.52 -19.38
C LEU A 228 -15.74 -11.05 -17.95
N LEU A 229 -16.13 -12.30 -17.72
CA LEU A 229 -16.01 -12.98 -16.43
C LEU A 229 -14.83 -13.96 -16.48
N CYS A 230 -13.66 -13.52 -16.00
CA CYS A 230 -12.48 -14.37 -15.92
C CYS A 230 -12.48 -15.18 -14.61
N SER A 231 -12.39 -16.50 -14.70
CA SER A 231 -12.32 -17.40 -13.55
C SER A 231 -10.99 -18.17 -13.52
N VAL A 232 -10.67 -18.73 -12.36
CA VAL A 232 -9.56 -19.68 -12.23
C VAL A 232 -9.97 -21.06 -12.80
N PRO A 233 -9.02 -21.89 -13.27
CA PRO A 233 -9.35 -23.24 -13.72
C PRO A 233 -10.14 -24.03 -12.67
N GLY A 234 -11.21 -24.69 -13.11
CA GLY A 234 -12.12 -25.44 -12.22
C GLY A 234 -13.26 -24.61 -11.60
N HIS A 235 -13.32 -23.30 -11.86
CA HIS A 235 -14.45 -22.46 -11.50
C HIS A 235 -15.14 -21.96 -12.77
N ASP A 236 -16.46 -22.11 -12.86
CA ASP A 236 -17.27 -21.61 -13.97
C ASP A 236 -18.14 -20.44 -13.51
N ALA A 237 -18.13 -19.36 -14.27
CA ALA A 237 -18.91 -18.17 -14.02
C ALA A 237 -20.30 -18.20 -14.69
N SER A 238 -20.57 -19.18 -15.57
CA SER A 238 -21.85 -19.36 -16.29
C SER A 238 -23.06 -19.33 -15.35
N ASN A 239 -23.01 -20.09 -14.26
CA ASN A 239 -24.07 -20.17 -13.25
C ASN A 239 -24.47 -18.78 -12.72
N ARG A 240 -23.51 -17.87 -12.52
CA ARG A 240 -23.80 -16.52 -12.01
C ARG A 240 -24.57 -15.68 -13.02
N VAL A 241 -24.34 -15.90 -14.32
CA VAL A 241 -25.05 -15.21 -15.41
C VAL A 241 -26.46 -15.77 -15.55
N GLU A 242 -26.61 -17.09 -15.43
CA GLU A 242 -27.92 -17.77 -15.46
C GLU A 242 -28.81 -17.34 -14.29
N GLU A 243 -28.29 -17.38 -13.06
CA GLU A 243 -28.99 -16.90 -11.87
C GLU A 243 -29.42 -15.43 -12.02
N LEU A 244 -28.54 -14.58 -12.56
CA LEU A 244 -28.83 -13.18 -12.77
C LEU A 244 -29.94 -12.96 -13.82
N ALA A 245 -29.93 -13.73 -14.91
CA ALA A 245 -30.96 -13.67 -15.93
C ALA A 245 -32.33 -14.11 -15.39
N ILE A 246 -32.36 -15.15 -14.55
CA ILE A 246 -33.57 -15.61 -13.85
C ILE A 246 -34.08 -14.51 -12.91
N ASN A 247 -33.21 -13.96 -12.06
CA ASN A 247 -33.59 -12.93 -11.09
C ASN A 247 -34.16 -11.67 -11.77
N LEU A 248 -33.59 -11.27 -12.91
CA LEU A 248 -34.02 -10.10 -13.68
C LEU A 248 -35.15 -10.40 -14.68
N ASN A 249 -35.62 -11.65 -14.78
CA ASN A 249 -36.58 -12.12 -15.78
C ASN A 249 -36.19 -11.70 -17.21
N LYS A 250 -34.93 -11.94 -17.59
CA LYS A 250 -34.39 -11.63 -18.93
C LYS A 250 -34.14 -12.90 -19.73
N ASN A 251 -34.35 -12.80 -21.04
CA ASN A 251 -34.02 -13.88 -21.96
C ASN A 251 -32.49 -14.03 -22.07
N LEU A 252 -31.99 -15.25 -21.93
CA LEU A 252 -30.58 -15.60 -22.04
C LEU A 252 -30.40 -16.60 -23.20
N THR A 253 -29.42 -16.33 -24.07
CA THR A 253 -28.99 -17.25 -25.13
C THR A 253 -27.58 -17.71 -24.87
N ALA A 254 -27.41 -18.95 -24.38
CA ALA A 254 -26.09 -19.52 -24.12
C ALA A 254 -25.48 -20.09 -25.41
N ILE A 255 -24.23 -19.73 -25.69
CA ILE A 255 -23.45 -20.23 -26.84
C ILE A 255 -22.12 -20.74 -26.29
N ALA A 256 -21.80 -22.01 -26.55
CA ALA A 256 -20.48 -22.57 -26.30
C ALA A 256 -19.58 -22.28 -27.52
N ILE A 257 -18.40 -21.71 -27.28
CA ILE A 257 -17.41 -21.34 -28.30
C ILE A 257 -16.35 -22.44 -28.42
#